data_AF-A0A2N0QN69-F1
#
_entry.id   AF-A0A2N0QN69-F1
#
_cell.length_a   1.000
_cell.length_b   1.000
_cell.length_c   1.000
_cell.angle_alpha   90.00
_cell.angle_beta   90.00
_cell.angle_gamma   90.00
#
_symmetry.space_group_name_H-M   'P 1'
#
loop_
_entity.id
_entity.type
_entity.pdbx_description
1 polymer ?
#
loop_
_entity_poly.entity_id
_entity_poly.type
_entity_poly.pdbx_seq_one_letter_code
_entity_poly.pdbx_strand_id
1 'polypeptide(L)'
;MEHSHKPYFPSIKREDTQRDVLYNDQLVDLLWYIDPHHNTLAACSLYLPNIFKELSQYQCDSNYNKFYYTSHHKKESLKREKLKQLAESLELSIGQPWASEAKWTDFILEVFELANMINQYAKYLQRVNNKVNVRHTSNMAVRNVSQDLQVYTVERCSEIDTKYQELSYFLSNKNNYEFFNLEEYIPSNPMQRYRYIQNLQLDFPVTIYRYHQGNYLGTLNYIWEAPLLADQRLETENARVISIIQESLPKYFTHQMRKNYSLIKKVTPVMLRTLYYDLTGDASTTSNPICKEIEDRLRLMLMLEDPSIIIDLQVNSGFKGKEFDIFWNEMEAYFNEVIFD
;
A
#
# COMPACT_ATOMS: atom_id res chain seq x y z
N MET A 1 -31.69 -12.53 -46.16
CA MET A 1 -30.94 -11.44 -46.80
C MET A 1 -31.72 -10.17 -46.55
N GLU A 2 -31.47 -9.52 -45.42
CA GLU A 2 -32.11 -8.24 -45.06
C GLU A 2 -31.00 -7.24 -44.80
N HIS A 3 -31.00 -6.18 -45.59
CA HIS A 3 -30.08 -5.07 -45.50
C HIS A 3 -30.38 -4.28 -44.21
N SER A 4 -29.56 -4.48 -43.18
CA SER A 4 -29.57 -3.65 -41.98
C SER A 4 -29.16 -2.22 -42.34
N HIS A 5 -30.05 -1.27 -42.10
CA HIS A 5 -29.76 0.16 -42.17
C HIS A 5 -28.54 0.51 -41.32
N LYS A 6 -27.50 1.00 -41.98
CA LYS A 6 -26.36 1.67 -41.33
C LYS A 6 -26.86 2.97 -40.67
N PRO A 7 -26.44 3.29 -39.44
CA PRO A 7 -26.64 4.62 -38.90
C PRO A 7 -25.89 5.65 -39.77
N TYR A 8 -26.61 6.69 -40.16
CA TYR A 8 -26.15 7.78 -41.00
C TYR A 8 -25.25 8.71 -40.16
N PHE A 9 -23.93 8.52 -40.23
CA PHE A 9 -23.01 9.62 -39.96
C PHE A 9 -23.18 10.65 -41.09
N PRO A 10 -23.23 11.96 -40.81
CA PRO A 10 -23.32 12.97 -41.84
C PRO A 10 -22.22 12.70 -42.85
N SER A 11 -22.61 12.32 -44.06
CA SER A 11 -21.68 12.14 -45.16
C SER A 11 -21.19 13.54 -45.51
N ILE A 12 -20.12 13.98 -44.83
CA ILE A 12 -19.34 15.14 -45.23
C ILE A 12 -18.97 14.86 -46.69
N LYS A 13 -19.53 15.64 -47.61
CA LYS A 13 -19.11 15.61 -49.00
C LYS A 13 -17.60 15.76 -48.98
N ARG A 14 -16.89 14.77 -49.52
CA ARG A 14 -15.42 14.72 -49.61
C ARG A 14 -14.89 15.96 -50.33
N GLU A 15 -14.63 16.99 -49.57
CA GLU A 15 -13.50 17.88 -49.77
C GLU A 15 -12.53 17.48 -48.67
N ASP A 16 -11.75 16.42 -48.92
CA ASP A 16 -10.81 15.85 -47.97
C ASP A 16 -9.66 16.83 -47.72
N THR A 17 -9.88 17.80 -46.84
CA THR A 17 -8.78 18.54 -46.24
C THR A 17 -8.04 17.59 -45.29
N GLN A 18 -6.72 17.46 -45.45
CA GLN A 18 -5.84 16.62 -44.61
C GLN A 18 -6.04 16.81 -43.08
N ARG A 19 -6.65 17.94 -42.68
CA ARG A 19 -6.99 18.30 -41.30
C ARG A 19 -8.21 17.53 -40.75
N ASP A 20 -9.20 17.22 -41.58
CA ASP A 20 -10.43 16.53 -41.15
C ASP A 20 -10.18 15.04 -40.88
N VAL A 21 -9.25 14.44 -41.63
CA VAL A 21 -8.76 13.07 -41.39
C VAL A 21 -8.03 12.98 -40.05
N LEU A 22 -7.14 13.95 -39.77
CA LEU A 22 -6.33 13.97 -38.56
C LEU A 22 -7.18 14.09 -37.28
N TYR A 23 -8.20 14.96 -37.29
CA TYR A 23 -9.10 15.11 -36.13
C TYR A 23 -9.89 13.84 -35.83
N ASN A 24 -10.45 13.21 -36.87
CA ASN A 24 -11.21 11.97 -36.71
C ASN A 24 -10.34 10.85 -36.15
N ASP A 25 -9.10 10.72 -36.63
CA ASP A 25 -8.16 9.71 -36.14
C ASP A 25 -7.86 9.92 -34.64
N GLN A 26 -7.65 11.16 -34.20
CA GLN A 26 -7.37 11.47 -32.78
C GLN A 26 -8.57 11.17 -31.87
N LEU A 27 -9.79 11.51 -32.32
CA LEU A 27 -11.02 11.22 -31.58
C LEU A 27 -11.26 9.70 -31.49
N VAL A 28 -11.07 8.99 -32.60
CA VAL A 28 -11.19 7.53 -32.67
C VAL A 28 -10.13 6.87 -31.79
N ASP A 29 -8.88 7.31 -31.83
CA ASP A 29 -7.80 6.78 -31.00
C ASP A 29 -8.11 6.93 -29.51
N LEU A 30 -8.62 8.10 -29.10
CA LEU A 30 -9.02 8.33 -27.72
C LEU A 30 -10.17 7.41 -27.31
N LEU A 31 -11.26 7.38 -28.09
CA LEU A 31 -12.42 6.55 -27.81
C LEU A 31 -12.04 5.06 -27.78
N TRP A 32 -11.25 4.59 -28.74
CA TRP A 32 -10.76 3.22 -28.81
C TRP A 32 -9.91 2.83 -27.60
N TYR A 33 -9.08 3.76 -27.10
CA TYR A 33 -8.21 3.51 -25.96
C TYR A 33 -8.98 3.41 -24.64
N ILE A 34 -10.06 4.20 -24.47
CA ILE A 34 -10.86 4.21 -23.24
C ILE A 34 -12.04 3.25 -23.26
N ASP A 35 -12.44 2.78 -24.45
CA ASP A 35 -13.60 1.90 -24.67
C ASP A 35 -13.68 0.73 -23.66
N PRO A 36 -12.60 -0.02 -23.38
CA PRO A 36 -12.68 -1.13 -22.44
C PRO A 36 -12.81 -0.74 -20.96
N HIS A 37 -12.73 0.56 -20.66
CA HIS A 37 -12.50 1.09 -19.32
C HIS A 37 -13.64 1.99 -18.81
N HIS A 38 -14.81 1.99 -19.46
CA HIS A 38 -15.96 2.79 -19.05
C HIS A 38 -16.35 2.56 -17.59
N ASN A 39 -16.36 1.33 -17.10
CA ASN A 39 -16.65 1.01 -15.70
C ASN A 39 -15.61 1.60 -14.73
N THR A 40 -14.33 1.60 -15.12
CA THR A 40 -13.26 2.19 -14.33
C THR A 40 -13.40 3.70 -14.22
N LEU A 41 -13.77 4.35 -15.33
CA LEU A 41 -14.05 5.79 -15.35
C LEU A 41 -15.31 6.12 -14.53
N ALA A 42 -16.38 5.33 -14.67
CA ALA A 42 -17.62 5.48 -13.91
C ALA A 42 -17.41 5.33 -12.40
N ALA A 43 -16.54 4.43 -11.96
CA ALA A 43 -16.15 4.30 -10.55
C ALA A 43 -15.48 5.57 -9.99
N CYS A 44 -14.90 6.39 -10.86
CA CYS A 44 -14.38 7.72 -10.54
C CYS A 44 -15.39 8.85 -10.77
N SER A 45 -16.68 8.53 -11.01
CA SER A 45 -17.73 9.47 -11.39
C SER A 45 -17.46 10.23 -12.70
N LEU A 46 -16.73 9.60 -13.62
CA LEU A 46 -16.42 10.12 -14.94
C LEU A 46 -17.19 9.34 -16.00
N TYR A 47 -18.09 10.00 -16.70
CA TYR A 47 -19.01 9.38 -17.67
C TYR A 47 -18.86 10.01 -19.04
N LEU A 48 -19.01 9.21 -20.11
CA LEU A 48 -19.00 9.75 -21.48
C LEU A 48 -20.02 10.87 -21.68
N PRO A 49 -19.65 11.92 -22.44
CA PRO A 49 -20.60 12.91 -22.93
C PRO A 49 -21.72 12.24 -23.73
N ASN A 50 -22.89 12.87 -23.75
CA ASN A 50 -24.12 12.24 -24.23
C ASN A 50 -24.04 11.89 -25.71
N ILE A 51 -23.40 12.74 -26.52
CA ILE A 51 -23.28 12.48 -27.96
C ILE A 51 -22.53 11.18 -28.26
N PHE A 52 -21.58 10.81 -27.41
CA PHE A 52 -20.83 9.57 -27.58
C PHE A 52 -21.59 8.36 -27.08
N LYS A 53 -22.47 8.51 -26.07
CA LYS A 53 -23.34 7.42 -25.61
C LYS A 53 -24.35 6.97 -26.66
N GLU A 54 -24.67 7.84 -27.62
CA GLU A 54 -25.54 7.51 -28.76
C GLU A 54 -24.89 6.59 -29.80
N LEU A 55 -23.60 6.27 -29.65
CA LEU A 55 -22.93 5.30 -30.51
C LEU A 55 -23.54 3.89 -30.34
N SER A 56 -23.81 3.23 -31.47
CA SER A 56 -24.59 1.98 -31.52
C SER A 56 -24.13 0.85 -30.61
N GLN A 57 -22.82 0.71 -30.34
CA GLN A 57 -22.36 -0.32 -29.41
C GLN A 57 -22.64 0.08 -27.96
N TYR A 58 -22.48 1.35 -27.61
CA TYR A 58 -22.68 1.85 -26.25
C TYR A 58 -24.16 1.83 -25.84
N GLN A 59 -25.07 2.09 -26.78
CA GLN A 59 -26.51 1.98 -26.54
C GLN A 59 -26.98 0.56 -26.17
N CYS A 60 -26.21 -0.46 -26.56
CA CYS A 60 -26.49 -1.86 -26.28
C CYS A 60 -25.55 -2.43 -25.20
N ASP A 61 -24.96 -1.58 -24.35
CA ASP A 61 -23.99 -1.95 -23.31
C ASP A 61 -22.82 -2.81 -23.84
N SER A 62 -22.44 -2.60 -25.10
CA SER A 62 -21.36 -3.27 -25.82
C SER A 62 -20.17 -2.33 -26.03
N ASN A 63 -19.06 -2.87 -26.52
CA ASN A 63 -17.78 -2.19 -26.68
C ASN A 63 -17.31 -2.31 -28.14
N TYR A 64 -16.66 -1.27 -28.67
CA TYR A 64 -16.09 -1.28 -30.02
C TYR A 64 -14.74 -2.02 -30.07
N ASN A 65 -13.91 -1.91 -29.04
CA ASN A 65 -12.60 -2.53 -28.93
C ASN A 65 -12.72 -4.00 -28.51
N LYS A 66 -13.32 -4.82 -29.39
CA LYS A 66 -13.45 -6.27 -29.18
C LYS A 66 -12.10 -6.95 -29.02
N PHE A 67 -11.06 -6.45 -29.69
CA PHE A 67 -9.69 -6.96 -29.57
C PHE A 67 -9.20 -6.94 -28.13
N TYR A 68 -9.53 -5.89 -27.37
CA TYR A 68 -9.19 -5.83 -25.95
C TYR A 68 -9.72 -7.06 -25.22
N TYR A 69 -10.96 -7.49 -25.47
CA TYR A 69 -11.62 -8.60 -24.78
C TYR A 69 -11.22 -9.97 -25.32
N THR A 70 -11.12 -10.13 -26.64
CA THR A 70 -10.91 -11.43 -27.30
C THR A 70 -9.44 -11.82 -27.42
N SER A 71 -8.50 -10.87 -27.33
CA SER A 71 -7.08 -11.20 -27.43
C SER A 71 -6.55 -11.89 -26.18
N HIS A 72 -5.60 -12.82 -26.39
CA HIS A 72 -4.83 -13.47 -25.33
C HIS A 72 -3.63 -12.62 -24.86
N HIS A 73 -3.44 -11.42 -25.43
CA HIS A 73 -2.36 -10.53 -25.03
C HIS A 73 -2.65 -9.88 -23.68
N LYS A 74 -1.57 -9.41 -23.03
CA LYS A 74 -1.69 -8.63 -21.79
C LYS A 74 -2.55 -7.40 -22.05
N LYS A 75 -3.67 -7.31 -21.32
CA LYS A 75 -4.59 -6.18 -21.37
C LYS A 75 -3.85 -4.89 -21.01
N GLU A 76 -3.86 -3.91 -21.90
CA GLU A 76 -3.25 -2.61 -21.61
C GLU A 76 -4.10 -1.91 -20.53
N SER A 77 -3.44 -1.33 -19.52
CA SER A 77 -4.10 -0.46 -18.54
C SER A 77 -4.01 0.99 -18.99
N LEU A 78 -4.96 1.82 -18.54
CA LEU A 78 -4.90 3.25 -18.77
C LEU A 78 -3.63 3.86 -18.16
N LYS A 79 -2.83 4.53 -18.99
CA LYS A 79 -1.59 5.22 -18.59
C LYS A 79 -1.80 6.72 -18.62
N ARG A 80 -1.33 7.41 -17.59
CA ARG A 80 -1.44 8.88 -17.46
C ARG A 80 -0.87 9.59 -18.70
N GLU A 81 0.33 9.20 -19.11
CA GLU A 81 1.08 9.86 -20.19
C GLU A 81 0.32 9.76 -21.52
N LYS A 82 -0.20 8.56 -21.83
CA LYS A 82 -0.98 8.31 -23.04
C LYS A 82 -2.33 9.05 -23.03
N LEU A 83 -3.02 9.08 -21.89
CA LEU A 83 -4.27 9.83 -21.74
C LEU A 83 -4.07 11.33 -21.93
N LYS A 84 -3.01 11.90 -21.33
CA LYS A 84 -2.65 13.31 -21.52
C LYS A 84 -2.35 13.61 -22.98
N GLN A 85 -1.51 12.80 -23.60
CA GLN A 85 -1.15 12.99 -25.02
C GLN A 85 -2.39 12.99 -25.92
N LEU A 86 -3.31 12.03 -25.73
CA LEU A 86 -4.54 11.95 -26.52
C LEU A 86 -5.48 13.13 -26.25
N ALA A 87 -5.64 13.56 -24.99
CA ALA A 87 -6.46 14.71 -24.64
C ALA A 87 -5.89 16.02 -25.18
N GLU A 88 -4.58 16.27 -25.02
CA GLU A 88 -3.89 17.45 -25.55
C GLU A 88 -3.97 17.52 -27.08
N SER A 89 -3.79 16.37 -27.76
CA SER A 89 -3.96 16.25 -29.21
C SER A 89 -5.36 16.64 -29.66
N LEU A 90 -6.39 16.19 -28.93
CA LEU A 90 -7.79 16.50 -29.21
C LEU A 90 -8.13 17.97 -28.94
N GLU A 91 -7.64 18.53 -27.83
CA GLU A 91 -7.78 19.96 -27.48
C GLU A 91 -7.16 20.88 -28.54
N LEU A 92 -5.99 20.51 -29.07
CA LEU A 92 -5.33 21.25 -30.16
C LEU A 92 -6.16 21.28 -31.44
N SER A 93 -6.88 20.18 -31.73
CA SER A 93 -7.69 20.07 -32.94
C SER A 93 -9.01 20.82 -32.85
N ILE A 94 -9.67 20.81 -31.69
CA ILE A 94 -10.87 21.63 -31.47
C ILE A 94 -10.56 23.14 -31.30
N GLY A 95 -9.29 23.50 -31.08
CA GLY A 95 -8.82 24.88 -31.11
C GLY A 95 -8.60 25.45 -32.51
N GLN A 96 -8.76 24.64 -33.56
CA GLN A 96 -8.56 25.07 -34.95
C GLN A 96 -9.72 25.94 -35.47
N PRO A 97 -9.48 26.82 -36.46
CA PRO A 97 -10.51 27.75 -36.95
C PRO A 97 -11.81 27.11 -37.43
N TRP A 98 -11.75 25.89 -37.98
CA TRP A 98 -12.94 25.16 -38.45
C TRP A 98 -13.92 24.81 -37.32
N ALA A 99 -13.40 24.57 -36.11
CA ALA A 99 -14.21 24.22 -34.94
C ALA A 99 -15.00 25.43 -34.39
N SER A 100 -14.68 26.65 -34.83
CA SER A 100 -15.40 27.87 -34.46
C SER A 100 -16.65 28.11 -35.30
N GLU A 101 -16.93 27.30 -36.32
CA GLU A 101 -18.15 27.43 -37.10
C GLU A 101 -19.37 27.03 -36.27
N ALA A 102 -20.45 27.82 -36.34
CA ALA A 102 -21.66 27.63 -35.53
C ALA A 102 -22.31 26.24 -35.66
N LYS A 103 -22.14 25.59 -36.82
CA LYS A 103 -22.67 24.23 -37.07
C LYS A 103 -21.99 23.16 -36.21
N TRP A 104 -20.80 23.44 -35.67
CA TRP A 104 -20.02 22.50 -34.87
C TRP A 104 -20.09 22.78 -33.36
N THR A 105 -20.70 23.88 -32.94
CA THR A 105 -20.64 24.35 -31.55
C THR A 105 -21.06 23.28 -30.54
N ASP A 106 -22.22 22.65 -30.71
CA ASP A 106 -22.73 21.64 -29.78
C ASP A 106 -21.83 20.39 -29.72
N PHE A 107 -21.36 19.93 -30.89
CA PHE A 107 -20.46 18.78 -30.97
C PHE A 107 -19.09 19.07 -30.33
N ILE A 108 -18.53 20.26 -30.57
CA ILE A 108 -17.24 20.66 -30.02
C ILE A 108 -17.31 20.81 -28.49
N LEU A 109 -18.43 21.26 -27.93
CA LEU A 109 -18.65 21.28 -26.48
C LEU A 109 -18.57 19.87 -25.89
N GLU A 110 -19.22 18.89 -26.51
CA GLU A 110 -19.17 17.49 -26.05
C GLU A 110 -17.76 16.89 -26.19
N VAL A 111 -17.03 17.21 -27.26
CA VAL A 111 -15.63 16.79 -27.45
C VAL A 111 -14.71 17.42 -26.39
N PHE A 112 -14.95 18.68 -26.05
CA PHE A 112 -14.24 19.37 -24.98
C PHE A 112 -14.52 18.73 -23.61
N GLU A 113 -15.78 18.37 -23.35
CA GLU A 113 -16.15 17.61 -22.13
C GLU A 113 -15.44 16.26 -22.06
N LEU A 114 -15.34 15.54 -23.18
CA LEU A 114 -14.57 14.30 -23.28
C LEU A 114 -13.10 14.54 -22.90
N ALA A 115 -12.44 15.51 -23.52
CA ALA A 115 -11.04 15.83 -23.23
C ALA A 115 -10.83 16.21 -21.75
N ASN A 116 -11.71 17.03 -21.20
CA ASN A 116 -11.67 17.44 -19.79
C ASN A 116 -11.83 16.24 -18.85
N MET A 117 -12.78 15.34 -19.11
CA MET A 117 -12.98 14.12 -18.33
C MET A 117 -11.72 13.25 -18.31
N ILE A 118 -11.07 13.08 -19.48
CA ILE A 118 -9.83 12.31 -19.60
C ILE A 118 -8.69 12.97 -18.83
N ASN A 119 -8.58 14.30 -18.90
CA ASN A 119 -7.61 15.06 -18.14
C ASN A 119 -7.84 14.96 -16.62
N GLN A 120 -9.10 14.89 -16.16
CA GLN A 120 -9.43 14.64 -14.76
C GLN A 120 -8.97 13.25 -14.30
N TYR A 121 -9.21 12.21 -15.12
CA TYR A 121 -8.74 10.87 -14.81
C TYR A 121 -7.21 10.78 -14.80
N ALA A 122 -6.52 11.45 -15.73
CA ALA A 122 -5.06 11.53 -15.74
C ALA A 122 -4.50 12.20 -14.46
N LYS A 123 -5.17 13.26 -13.96
CA LYS A 123 -4.85 13.88 -12.66
C LYS A 123 -5.08 12.93 -11.49
N TYR A 124 -6.16 12.14 -11.52
CA TYR A 124 -6.40 11.11 -10.52
C TYR A 124 -5.28 10.06 -10.50
N LEU A 125 -4.89 9.53 -11.67
CA LEU A 125 -3.77 8.58 -11.78
C LEU A 125 -2.46 9.17 -11.24
N GLN A 126 -2.19 10.46 -11.50
CA GLN A 126 -1.02 11.12 -10.94
C GLN A 126 -1.05 11.14 -9.40
N ARG A 127 -2.20 11.47 -8.79
CA ARG A 127 -2.34 11.47 -7.32
C ARG A 127 -2.15 10.08 -6.73
N VAL A 128 -2.73 9.05 -7.37
CA VAL A 128 -2.59 7.65 -6.94
C VAL A 128 -1.14 7.19 -7.05
N ASN A 129 -0.50 7.44 -8.20
CA ASN A 129 0.91 7.07 -8.43
C ASN A 129 1.84 7.79 -7.45
N ASN A 130 1.61 9.07 -7.16
CA ASN A 130 2.41 9.78 -6.16
C ASN A 130 2.26 9.17 -4.77
N LYS A 131 1.03 8.84 -4.34
CA LYS A 131 0.79 8.16 -3.06
C LYS A 131 1.47 6.78 -3.01
N VAL A 132 1.43 6.05 -4.12
CA VAL A 132 2.05 4.73 -4.23
C VAL A 132 3.58 4.83 -4.24
N ASN A 133 4.16 5.79 -4.96
CA ASN A 133 5.60 6.03 -5.00
C ASN A 133 6.14 6.44 -3.62
N VAL A 134 5.49 7.39 -2.94
CA VAL A 134 5.85 7.77 -1.56
C VAL A 134 5.84 6.55 -0.62
N ARG A 135 4.86 5.63 -0.80
CA ARG A 135 4.81 4.38 -0.02
C ARG A 135 5.89 3.38 -0.41
N HIS A 136 6.33 3.37 -1.66
CA HIS A 136 7.35 2.43 -2.15
C HIS A 136 8.78 2.88 -1.86
N THR A 137 9.03 4.18 -1.79
CA THR A 137 10.36 4.75 -1.52
C THR A 137 10.63 4.99 -0.04
N SER A 138 9.59 4.95 0.81
CA SER A 138 9.76 5.13 2.25
C SER A 138 10.35 3.89 2.93
N ASN A 139 11.39 4.10 3.73
CA ASN A 139 11.93 3.11 4.66
C ASN A 139 11.13 3.02 5.97
N MET A 140 10.23 3.97 6.23
CA MET A 140 9.36 3.96 7.41
C MET A 140 8.12 3.10 7.16
N ALA A 141 7.68 2.35 8.18
CA ALA A 141 6.41 1.64 8.13
C ALA A 141 5.27 2.61 7.74
N VAL A 142 4.31 2.13 6.94
CA VAL A 142 3.20 2.94 6.38
C VAL A 142 2.37 3.63 7.47
N ARG A 143 2.48 3.16 8.71
CA ARG A 143 1.80 3.66 9.90
C ARG A 143 2.81 3.82 11.03
N ASN A 144 2.79 4.97 11.68
CA ASN A 144 3.62 5.28 12.85
C ASN A 144 2.74 5.13 14.09
N VAL A 145 3.29 4.55 15.14
CA VAL A 145 2.65 4.45 16.46
C VAL A 145 2.12 5.80 16.94
N SER A 146 2.76 6.92 16.56
CA SER A 146 2.29 8.26 16.93
C SER A 146 1.00 8.74 16.26
N GLN A 147 0.60 8.16 15.11
CA GLN A 147 -0.57 8.60 14.33
C GLN A 147 -1.70 7.57 14.28
N ASP A 148 -1.40 6.30 14.51
CA ASP A 148 -2.33 5.17 14.33
C ASP A 148 -2.66 4.42 15.64
N LEU A 149 -2.34 5.04 16.78
CA LEU A 149 -2.61 4.53 18.11
C LEU A 149 -3.82 5.24 18.74
N GLN A 150 -4.75 4.45 19.26
CA GLN A 150 -5.80 4.93 20.15
C GLN A 150 -5.62 4.27 21.52
N VAL A 151 -5.56 5.07 22.58
CA VAL A 151 -5.60 4.60 23.97
C VAL A 151 -6.74 5.30 24.68
N TYR A 152 -7.63 4.55 25.31
CA TYR A 152 -8.75 5.10 26.08
C TYR A 152 -9.17 4.14 27.20
N THR A 153 -9.69 4.72 28.28
CA THR A 153 -10.19 3.97 29.44
C THR A 153 -11.70 3.79 29.33
N VAL A 154 -12.16 2.57 29.57
CA VAL A 154 -13.57 2.21 29.72
C VAL A 154 -13.86 2.10 31.21
N GLU A 155 -14.83 2.88 31.68
CA GLU A 155 -15.25 2.83 33.08
C GLU A 155 -16.07 1.57 33.39
N ARG A 156 -16.09 1.22 34.67
CA ARG A 156 -16.87 0.06 35.14
C ARG A 156 -18.35 0.20 34.80
N CYS A 157 -18.97 -0.94 34.52
CA CYS A 157 -20.39 -1.10 34.34
C CYS A 157 -20.98 -1.91 35.50
N SER A 158 -22.18 -1.54 35.95
CA SER A 158 -22.90 -2.25 37.02
C SER A 158 -23.52 -3.57 36.55
N GLU A 159 -23.78 -3.71 35.25
CA GLU A 159 -24.37 -4.91 34.66
C GLU A 159 -23.47 -5.39 33.52
N ILE A 160 -22.99 -6.63 33.62
CA ILE A 160 -22.12 -7.25 32.62
C ILE A 160 -22.92 -8.26 31.83
N ASP A 161 -22.94 -8.10 30.51
CA ASP A 161 -23.44 -9.13 29.59
C ASP A 161 -22.59 -10.41 29.71
N THR A 162 -23.27 -11.55 29.73
CA THR A 162 -22.67 -12.90 29.70
C THR A 162 -21.46 -13.07 28.78
N LYS A 163 -21.46 -12.41 27.61
CA LYS A 163 -20.34 -12.48 26.65
C LYS A 163 -19.02 -11.89 27.14
N TYR A 164 -19.03 -11.07 28.18
CA TYR A 164 -17.83 -10.45 28.77
C TYR A 164 -17.35 -11.15 30.04
N GLN A 165 -18.11 -12.12 30.58
CA GLN A 165 -17.82 -12.74 31.87
C GLN A 165 -16.45 -13.44 31.92
N GLU A 166 -16.07 -14.12 30.85
CA GLU A 166 -14.77 -14.80 30.76
C GLU A 166 -13.61 -13.82 30.83
N LEU A 167 -13.69 -12.71 30.08
CA LEU A 167 -12.70 -11.65 30.11
C LEU A 167 -12.66 -10.94 31.48
N SER A 168 -13.83 -10.69 32.09
CA SER A 168 -13.93 -10.11 33.45
C SER A 168 -13.22 -10.99 34.47
N TYR A 169 -13.52 -12.29 34.49
CA TYR A 169 -12.91 -13.23 35.41
C TYR A 169 -11.40 -13.38 35.19
N PHE A 170 -10.95 -13.35 33.93
CA PHE A 170 -9.53 -13.41 33.61
C PHE A 170 -8.79 -12.19 34.17
N LEU A 171 -9.30 -10.99 33.90
CA LEU A 171 -8.65 -9.74 34.29
C LEU A 171 -8.75 -9.47 35.81
N SER A 172 -9.83 -9.86 36.48
CA SER A 172 -10.00 -9.63 37.93
C SER A 172 -8.94 -10.32 38.81
N ASN A 173 -8.21 -11.29 38.25
CA ASN A 173 -7.14 -12.02 38.92
C ASN A 173 -5.74 -11.44 38.61
N LYS A 174 -5.66 -10.29 37.93
CA LYS A 174 -4.42 -9.69 37.45
C LYS A 174 -4.08 -8.44 38.24
N ASN A 175 -2.83 -7.98 38.10
CA ASN A 175 -2.42 -6.74 38.73
C ASN A 175 -2.81 -5.55 37.85
N ASN A 176 -3.07 -4.41 38.49
CA ASN A 176 -3.20 -3.14 37.78
C ASN A 176 -1.99 -2.91 36.87
N TYR A 177 -2.25 -2.38 35.67
CA TYR A 177 -1.22 -2.10 34.65
C TYR A 177 -0.52 -3.33 34.05
N GLU A 178 -0.98 -4.54 34.35
CA GLU A 178 -0.56 -5.75 33.63
C GLU A 178 -1.39 -5.86 32.34
N PHE A 179 -0.73 -5.82 31.17
CA PHE A 179 -1.41 -5.80 29.87
C PHE A 179 -1.51 -7.19 29.24
N PHE A 180 -2.58 -7.40 28.49
CA PHE A 180 -2.88 -8.66 27.82
C PHE A 180 -3.35 -8.44 26.40
N ASN A 181 -3.10 -9.42 25.55
CA ASN A 181 -3.63 -9.44 24.19
C ASN A 181 -5.13 -9.76 24.22
N LEU A 182 -5.95 -8.86 23.67
CA LEU A 182 -7.40 -9.00 23.65
C LEU A 182 -7.88 -9.93 22.53
N GLU A 183 -7.02 -10.31 21.58
CA GLU A 183 -7.39 -11.13 20.42
C GLU A 183 -7.97 -12.51 20.78
N GLU A 184 -7.60 -13.06 21.93
CA GLU A 184 -8.09 -14.38 22.41
C GLU A 184 -9.54 -14.33 22.93
N TYR A 185 -10.02 -13.15 23.33
CA TYR A 185 -11.33 -12.98 23.96
C TYR A 185 -12.37 -12.29 23.05
N ILE A 186 -12.01 -12.00 21.80
CA ILE A 186 -12.88 -11.29 20.86
C ILE A 186 -13.37 -12.21 19.74
N PRO A 187 -14.60 -12.02 19.25
CA PRO A 187 -15.15 -12.80 18.15
C PRO A 187 -14.27 -12.71 16.88
N SER A 188 -14.22 -13.81 16.10
CA SER A 188 -13.46 -13.85 14.85
C SER A 188 -14.12 -13.02 13.72
N ASN A 189 -15.43 -12.79 13.77
CA ASN A 189 -16.13 -12.00 12.77
C ASN A 189 -15.81 -10.50 12.93
N PRO A 190 -15.39 -9.78 11.86
CA PRO A 190 -14.94 -8.38 11.97
C PRO A 190 -15.99 -7.42 12.55
N MET A 191 -17.27 -7.58 12.19
CA MET A 191 -18.33 -6.68 12.62
C MET A 191 -18.76 -6.96 14.07
N GLN A 192 -18.73 -8.22 14.48
CA GLN A 192 -18.95 -8.61 15.87
C GLN A 192 -17.78 -8.16 16.76
N ARG A 193 -16.54 -8.28 16.29
CA ARG A 193 -15.34 -7.79 16.97
C ARG A 193 -15.41 -6.28 17.25
N TYR A 194 -15.78 -5.50 16.24
CA TYR A 194 -15.97 -4.06 16.39
C TYR A 194 -17.01 -3.74 17.47
N ARG A 195 -18.18 -4.38 17.40
CA ARG A 195 -19.26 -4.19 18.39
C ARG A 195 -18.88 -4.66 19.79
N TYR A 196 -18.10 -5.73 19.89
CA TYR A 196 -17.64 -6.28 21.18
C TYR A 196 -16.76 -5.27 21.91
N ILE A 197 -15.75 -4.72 21.21
CA ILE A 197 -14.81 -3.74 21.77
C ILE A 197 -15.51 -2.41 22.05
N GLN A 198 -16.37 -1.94 21.13
CA GLN A 198 -17.07 -0.65 21.29
C GLN A 198 -18.02 -0.64 22.49
N ASN A 199 -18.67 -1.78 22.78
CA ASN A 199 -19.65 -1.91 23.87
C ASN A 199 -19.08 -2.70 25.06
N LEU A 200 -17.75 -2.68 25.26
CA LEU A 200 -17.11 -3.43 26.33
C LEU A 200 -17.70 -3.06 27.70
N GLN A 201 -18.09 -4.08 28.49
CA GLN A 201 -18.65 -3.93 29.83
C GLN A 201 -17.91 -4.85 30.79
N LEU A 202 -17.31 -4.27 31.83
CA LEU A 202 -16.60 -4.97 32.91
C LEU A 202 -16.91 -4.30 34.25
N ASP A 203 -16.78 -5.00 35.37
CA ASP A 203 -17.10 -4.54 36.73
C ASP A 203 -16.03 -3.64 37.36
N PHE A 204 -14.89 -3.53 36.69
CA PHE A 204 -13.77 -2.66 37.02
C PHE A 204 -13.33 -1.85 35.78
N PRO A 205 -12.68 -0.69 35.97
CA PRO A 205 -12.21 0.11 34.85
C PRO A 205 -11.01 -0.54 34.17
N VAL A 206 -10.96 -0.42 32.84
CA VAL A 206 -9.88 -0.98 32.01
C VAL A 206 -9.41 0.03 30.99
N THR A 207 -8.15 -0.04 30.62
CA THR A 207 -7.61 0.76 29.52
C THR A 207 -7.35 -0.12 28.30
N ILE A 208 -7.78 0.36 27.14
CA ILE A 208 -7.64 -0.32 25.86
C ILE A 208 -6.61 0.41 25.02
N TYR A 209 -5.65 -0.34 24.50
CA TYR A 209 -4.70 0.10 23.49
C TYR A 209 -5.07 -0.51 22.15
N ARG A 210 -5.26 0.32 21.13
CA ARG A 210 -5.59 -0.11 19.77
C ARG A 210 -4.57 0.45 18.80
N TYR A 211 -3.83 -0.43 18.15
CA TYR A 211 -2.87 -0.05 17.14
C TYR A 211 -3.31 -0.55 15.77
N HIS A 212 -3.59 0.40 14.89
CA HIS A 212 -3.93 0.11 13.51
C HIS A 212 -2.65 -0.07 12.71
N GLN A 213 -2.17 -1.30 12.57
CA GLN A 213 -0.92 -1.58 11.86
C GLN A 213 -1.07 -1.50 10.33
N GLY A 214 -2.29 -1.69 9.82
CA GLY A 214 -2.58 -1.75 8.38
C GLY A 214 -2.16 -3.09 7.75
N ASN A 215 -2.68 -3.38 6.55
CA ASN A 215 -2.58 -4.67 5.84
C ASN A 215 -3.37 -5.82 6.48
N TYR A 216 -3.04 -7.07 6.10
CA TYR A 216 -3.71 -8.34 6.42
C TYR A 216 -3.75 -8.72 7.92
N LEU A 217 -3.04 -8.00 8.79
CA LEU A 217 -2.98 -8.26 10.23
C LEU A 217 -4.07 -7.53 11.04
N GLY A 218 -4.78 -6.56 10.42
CA GLY A 218 -5.88 -5.87 11.09
C GLY A 218 -5.41 -4.87 12.16
N THR A 219 -6.12 -4.84 13.28
CA THR A 219 -5.88 -3.92 14.41
C THR A 219 -5.50 -4.75 15.62
N LEU A 220 -4.35 -4.47 16.22
CA LEU A 220 -3.93 -5.12 17.47
C LEU A 220 -4.62 -4.42 18.64
N ASN A 221 -5.21 -5.20 19.55
CA ASN A 221 -5.92 -4.69 20.70
C ASN A 221 -5.29 -5.29 21.97
N TYR A 222 -4.83 -4.43 22.88
CA TYR A 222 -4.37 -4.82 24.21
C TYR A 222 -5.25 -4.18 25.28
N ILE A 223 -5.34 -4.83 26.43
CA ILE A 223 -6.17 -4.40 27.56
C ILE A 223 -5.42 -4.59 28.87
N TRP A 224 -5.57 -3.66 29.81
CA TRP A 224 -5.12 -3.82 31.20
C TRP A 224 -6.13 -3.24 32.18
N GLU A 225 -6.14 -3.77 33.41
CA GLU A 225 -6.93 -3.21 34.50
C GLU A 225 -6.35 -1.86 34.95
N ALA A 226 -7.24 -0.89 35.14
CA ALA A 226 -6.92 0.41 35.70
C ALA A 226 -7.37 0.47 37.17
N PRO A 227 -6.70 1.27 38.02
CA PRO A 227 -7.17 1.51 39.39
C PRO A 227 -8.62 2.00 39.45
N LEU A 228 -9.37 1.49 40.43
CA LEU A 228 -10.80 1.77 40.60
C LEU A 228 -11.07 3.27 40.78
N LEU A 229 -10.26 3.95 41.58
CA LEU A 229 -10.37 5.38 41.83
C LEU A 229 -9.54 6.16 40.80
N ALA A 230 -10.15 7.16 40.18
CA ALA A 230 -9.53 7.92 39.09
C ALA A 230 -8.28 8.71 39.52
N ASP A 231 -8.21 9.14 40.78
CA ASP A 231 -7.07 9.84 41.38
C ASP A 231 -5.84 8.93 41.58
N GLN A 232 -6.04 7.62 41.64
CA GLN A 232 -4.96 6.63 41.73
C GLN A 232 -4.42 6.20 40.36
N ARG A 233 -5.03 6.68 39.27
CA ARG A 233 -4.60 6.37 37.91
C ARG A 233 -3.44 7.28 37.54
N LEU A 234 -2.26 6.68 37.42
CA LEU A 234 -1.04 7.41 37.12
C LEU A 234 -0.79 7.39 35.61
N GLU A 235 -0.74 8.57 34.99
CA GLU A 235 -0.39 8.71 33.57
C GLU A 235 0.99 8.12 33.27
N THR A 236 1.92 8.18 34.23
CA THR A 236 3.27 7.60 34.10
C THR A 236 3.25 6.07 33.98
N GLU A 237 2.36 5.38 34.71
CA GLU A 237 2.23 3.92 34.61
C GLU A 237 1.57 3.52 33.28
N ASN A 238 0.56 4.28 32.83
CA ASN A 238 -0.02 4.07 31.50
C ASN A 238 1.03 4.28 30.40
N ALA A 239 1.85 5.33 30.48
CA ALA A 239 2.92 5.59 29.52
C ALA A 239 3.97 4.47 29.52
N ARG A 240 4.31 3.92 30.70
CA ARG A 240 5.21 2.77 30.83
C ARG A 240 4.66 1.54 30.12
N VAL A 241 3.39 1.18 30.37
CA VAL A 241 2.72 0.05 29.72
C VAL A 241 2.70 0.24 28.20
N ILE A 242 2.36 1.45 27.74
CA ILE A 242 2.39 1.81 26.32
C ILE A 242 3.78 1.58 25.71
N SER A 243 4.85 2.03 26.37
CA SER A 243 6.22 1.83 25.89
C SER A 243 6.59 0.36 25.76
N ILE A 244 6.24 -0.46 26.76
CA ILE A 244 6.51 -1.90 26.73
C ILE A 244 5.75 -2.58 25.59
N ILE A 245 4.47 -2.23 25.39
CA ILE A 245 3.68 -2.74 24.27
C ILE A 245 4.36 -2.37 22.95
N GLN A 246 4.76 -1.10 22.77
CA GLN A 246 5.41 -0.62 21.54
C GLN A 246 6.71 -1.35 21.22
N GLU A 247 7.53 -1.66 22.23
CA GLU A 247 8.76 -2.45 22.07
C GLU A 247 8.46 -3.90 21.64
N SER A 248 7.35 -4.46 22.14
CA SER A 248 6.89 -5.82 21.82
C SER A 248 6.16 -5.94 20.46
N LEU A 249 5.81 -4.82 19.81
CA LEU A 249 5.06 -4.85 18.56
C LEU A 249 5.89 -5.51 17.45
N PRO A 250 5.27 -6.35 16.60
CA PRO A 250 5.98 -6.95 15.47
C PRO A 250 6.55 -5.89 14.52
N LYS A 251 7.88 -5.88 14.38
CA LYS A 251 8.59 -5.04 13.40
C LYS A 251 8.57 -5.75 12.04
N TYR A 252 7.80 -5.23 11.08
CA TYR A 252 7.76 -5.78 9.73
C TYR A 252 8.55 -4.93 8.74
N PHE A 253 9.33 -5.60 7.88
CA PHE A 253 10.05 -4.96 6.80
C PHE A 253 9.12 -4.26 5.82
N THR A 254 9.41 -2.98 5.56
CA THR A 254 8.78 -2.20 4.49
C THR A 254 9.09 -2.82 3.12
N HIS A 255 8.37 -2.40 2.08
CA HIS A 255 8.65 -2.88 0.72
C HIS A 255 10.07 -2.51 0.26
N GLN A 256 10.55 -1.31 0.62
CA GLN A 256 11.90 -0.86 0.29
C GLN A 256 12.96 -1.67 1.05
N MET A 257 12.72 -1.91 2.34
CA MET A 257 13.52 -2.83 3.15
C MET A 257 13.56 -4.23 2.50
N ARG A 258 12.43 -4.82 2.10
CA ARG A 258 12.38 -6.13 1.40
C ARG A 258 13.13 -6.14 0.08
N LYS A 259 13.16 -5.02 -0.67
CA LYS A 259 13.97 -4.87 -1.87
C LYS A 259 15.47 -4.83 -1.55
N ASN A 260 15.86 -4.10 -0.51
CA ASN A 260 17.24 -4.10 0.00
C ASN A 260 17.64 -5.50 0.51
N TYR A 261 16.74 -6.21 1.20
CA TYR A 261 16.94 -7.62 1.59
C TYR A 261 16.98 -8.57 0.39
N SER A 262 16.25 -8.29 -0.69
CA SER A 262 16.39 -9.05 -1.94
C SER A 262 17.75 -8.82 -2.62
N LEU A 263 18.43 -7.70 -2.35
CA LEU A 263 19.82 -7.48 -2.74
C LEU A 263 20.77 -8.25 -1.80
N ILE A 264 20.50 -8.31 -0.50
CA ILE A 264 21.22 -9.17 0.46
C ILE A 264 21.07 -10.67 0.11
N LYS A 265 19.92 -11.08 -0.47
CA LYS A 265 19.71 -12.44 -0.98
C LYS A 265 20.58 -12.78 -2.20
N LYS A 266 21.21 -11.78 -2.84
CA LYS A 266 22.21 -11.94 -3.91
C LYS A 266 23.64 -12.02 -3.37
N VAL A 267 23.85 -11.94 -2.05
CA VAL A 267 25.16 -12.18 -1.42
C VAL A 267 25.55 -13.63 -1.72
N THR A 268 26.63 -13.77 -2.49
CA THR A 268 27.11 -15.09 -2.91
C THR A 268 27.70 -15.85 -1.72
N PRO A 269 27.72 -17.19 -1.73
CA PRO A 269 28.38 -17.98 -0.69
C PRO A 269 29.84 -17.58 -0.45
N VAL A 270 30.52 -17.05 -1.48
CA VAL A 270 31.88 -16.52 -1.38
C VAL A 270 31.93 -15.28 -0.49
N MET A 271 30.99 -14.34 -0.64
CA MET A 271 30.93 -13.15 0.22
C MET A 271 30.58 -13.51 1.67
N LEU A 272 29.70 -14.49 1.90
CA LEU A 272 29.40 -14.98 3.25
C LEU A 272 30.61 -15.66 3.91
N ARG A 273 31.45 -16.33 3.12
CA ARG A 273 32.70 -16.95 3.57
C ARG A 273 33.74 -15.92 3.97
N THR A 274 33.92 -14.89 3.13
CA THR A 274 34.78 -13.75 3.44
C THR A 274 34.30 -13.07 4.72
N LEU A 275 32.99 -12.79 4.84
CA LEU A 275 32.42 -12.20 6.04
C LEU A 275 32.62 -13.08 7.29
N TYR A 276 32.44 -14.39 7.20
CA TYR A 276 32.69 -15.31 8.34
C TYR A 276 34.15 -15.28 8.78
N TYR A 277 35.07 -15.33 7.81
CA TYR A 277 36.51 -15.25 8.06
C TYR A 277 36.88 -13.92 8.71
N ASP A 278 36.36 -12.81 8.18
CA ASP A 278 36.59 -11.48 8.73
C ASP A 278 36.07 -11.40 10.19
N LEU A 279 34.88 -11.94 10.46
CA LEU A 279 34.25 -11.87 11.79
C LEU A 279 34.89 -12.77 12.86
N THR A 280 35.55 -13.87 12.47
CA THR A 280 36.02 -14.91 13.41
C THR A 280 37.53 -15.17 13.36
N GLY A 281 38.22 -14.71 12.32
CA GLY A 281 39.63 -15.01 12.06
C GLY A 281 39.90 -16.48 11.68
N ASP A 282 38.85 -17.31 11.54
CA ASP A 282 38.98 -18.74 11.29
C ASP A 282 38.98 -19.06 9.79
N ALA A 283 40.15 -19.45 9.27
CA ALA A 283 40.35 -19.87 7.87
C ALA A 283 40.00 -21.35 7.61
N SER A 284 39.64 -22.12 8.64
CA SER A 284 39.43 -23.58 8.55
C SER A 284 38.24 -23.98 7.67
N THR A 285 37.36 -23.02 7.34
CA THR A 285 36.19 -23.22 6.48
C THR A 285 36.50 -23.27 4.97
N THR A 286 37.76 -23.31 4.57
CA THR A 286 38.16 -23.36 3.14
C THR A 286 37.95 -24.72 2.48
N SER A 287 37.69 -25.82 3.22
CA SER A 287 37.49 -27.16 2.62
C SER A 287 36.28 -27.98 3.08
N ASN A 288 35.50 -27.52 4.07
CA ASN A 288 34.25 -28.18 4.42
C ASN A 288 33.07 -27.45 3.75
N PRO A 289 31.95 -28.12 3.42
CA PRO A 289 30.73 -27.38 3.16
C PRO A 289 30.42 -26.71 4.49
N ILE A 290 30.63 -25.40 4.55
CA ILE A 290 30.13 -24.58 5.65
C ILE A 290 28.72 -25.05 5.90
N CYS A 291 28.50 -25.63 7.08
CA CYS A 291 27.24 -26.23 7.44
C CYS A 291 26.18 -25.21 7.06
N LYS A 292 25.25 -25.58 6.19
CA LYS A 292 24.17 -24.73 5.68
C LYS A 292 23.57 -23.82 6.77
N GLU A 293 23.55 -24.34 7.99
CA GLU A 293 23.27 -23.64 9.25
C GLU A 293 24.08 -22.35 9.51
N ILE A 294 25.40 -22.31 9.32
CA ILE A 294 26.24 -21.12 9.50
C ILE A 294 25.94 -20.08 8.41
N GLU A 295 25.77 -20.49 7.15
CA GLU A 295 25.34 -19.58 6.09
C GLU A 295 23.94 -19.00 6.37
N ASP A 296 23.02 -19.83 6.84
CA ASP A 296 21.66 -19.43 7.20
C ASP A 296 21.67 -18.51 8.44
N ARG A 297 22.55 -18.74 9.42
CA ARG A 297 22.76 -17.86 10.58
C ARG A 297 23.38 -16.51 10.20
N LEU A 298 24.36 -16.47 9.29
CA LEU A 298 24.94 -15.21 8.78
C LEU A 298 23.91 -14.43 7.95
N ARG A 299 23.08 -15.11 7.16
CA ARG A 299 21.94 -14.48 6.49
C ARG A 299 20.94 -13.95 7.50
N LEU A 300 20.66 -14.69 8.58
CA LEU A 300 19.75 -14.26 9.64
C LEU A 300 20.29 -13.04 10.40
N MET A 301 21.59 -13.01 10.71
CA MET A 301 22.29 -11.86 11.29
C MET A 301 22.15 -10.61 10.41
N LEU A 302 22.42 -10.76 9.10
CA LEU A 302 22.23 -9.67 8.12
C LEU A 302 20.74 -9.29 7.93
N MET A 303 19.81 -10.21 8.19
CA MET A 303 18.36 -9.94 8.12
C MET A 303 17.85 -9.20 9.36
N LEU A 304 18.38 -9.50 10.54
CA LEU A 304 17.89 -8.98 11.82
C LEU A 304 18.63 -7.73 12.31
N GLU A 305 19.76 -7.36 11.68
CA GLU A 305 20.65 -6.26 12.11
C GLU A 305 21.00 -6.37 13.61
N ASP A 306 21.15 -7.61 14.10
CA ASP A 306 21.37 -7.89 15.51
C ASP A 306 22.86 -8.20 15.78
N PRO A 307 23.61 -7.25 16.35
CA PRO A 307 25.03 -7.45 16.65
C PRO A 307 25.27 -8.48 17.75
N SER A 308 24.24 -8.88 18.52
CA SER A 308 24.40 -9.90 19.57
C SER A 308 24.64 -11.31 19.00
N ILE A 309 24.17 -11.59 17.77
CA ILE A 309 24.42 -12.85 17.06
C ILE A 309 25.92 -13.02 16.74
N ILE A 310 26.66 -11.92 16.57
CA ILE A 310 28.11 -11.92 16.34
C ILE A 310 28.87 -12.29 17.61
N ILE A 311 28.42 -11.79 18.77
CA ILE A 311 29.01 -12.15 20.07
C ILE A 311 28.87 -13.66 20.29
N ASP A 312 27.72 -14.26 19.96
CA ASP A 312 27.52 -15.71 20.03
C ASP A 312 28.41 -16.48 19.05
N LEU A 313 28.60 -16.00 17.82
CA LEU A 313 29.50 -16.61 16.85
C LEU A 313 30.97 -16.54 17.30
N GLN A 314 31.39 -15.43 17.92
CA GLN A 314 32.74 -15.19 18.43
C GLN A 314 33.03 -15.97 19.73
N VAL A 315 32.07 -16.07 20.64
CA VAL A 315 32.18 -16.86 21.88
C VAL A 315 32.32 -18.34 21.55
N ASN A 316 31.60 -18.84 20.55
CA ASN A 316 31.71 -20.23 20.09
C ASN A 316 32.99 -20.51 19.29
N SER A 317 33.64 -19.49 18.73
CA SER A 317 34.90 -19.62 17.96
C SER A 317 36.17 -19.17 18.72
N GLY A 318 36.02 -18.62 19.94
CA GLY A 318 37.12 -18.35 20.87
C GLY A 318 37.84 -16.99 20.71
N PHE A 319 37.28 -16.04 19.97
CA PHE A 319 37.94 -14.77 19.61
C PHE A 319 37.76 -13.66 20.68
N LYS A 320 38.79 -12.80 20.89
CA LYS A 320 38.78 -11.69 21.90
C LYS A 320 39.55 -10.44 21.42
N GLY A 321 39.04 -9.67 20.45
CA GLY A 321 39.71 -8.46 19.91
C GLY A 321 38.80 -7.22 19.78
N LYS A 322 39.39 -6.01 19.80
CA LYS A 322 38.71 -4.68 19.81
C LYS A 322 38.83 -3.86 18.51
N GLU A 323 39.30 -4.44 17.40
CA GLU A 323 39.48 -3.71 16.12
C GLU A 323 38.18 -3.47 15.33
N PHE A 324 37.08 -4.13 15.70
CA PHE A 324 35.82 -4.10 14.94
C PHE A 324 34.88 -2.91 15.23
N ASP A 325 35.14 -2.12 16.28
CA ASP A 325 34.43 -0.85 16.49
C ASP A 325 34.69 0.11 15.32
N ILE A 326 35.89 0.02 14.71
CA ILE A 326 36.29 0.82 13.55
C ILE A 326 35.50 0.39 12.30
N PHE A 327 35.33 -0.91 12.07
CA PHE A 327 34.58 -1.45 10.93
C PHE A 327 33.10 -1.08 10.95
N TRP A 328 32.44 -1.13 12.13
CA TRP A 328 31.04 -0.73 12.23
C TRP A 328 30.85 0.78 12.06
N ASN A 329 31.79 1.60 12.56
CA ASN A 329 31.79 3.04 12.28
C ASN A 329 31.95 3.35 10.78
N GLU A 330 32.75 2.56 10.05
CA GLU A 330 32.91 2.69 8.60
C GLU A 330 31.67 2.21 7.82
N MET A 331 31.02 1.13 8.25
CA MET A 331 29.75 0.66 7.68
C MET A 331 28.59 1.61 7.95
N GLU A 332 28.50 2.17 9.15
CA GLU A 332 27.52 3.21 9.51
C GLU A 332 27.73 4.47 8.66
N ALA A 333 28.98 4.88 8.44
CA ALA A 333 29.31 5.98 7.53
C ALA A 333 28.87 5.70 6.08
N TYR A 334 29.12 4.48 5.57
CA TYR A 334 28.70 4.06 4.23
C TYR A 334 27.18 4.06 4.04
N PHE A 335 26.42 3.54 5.01
CA PHE A 335 24.95 3.55 4.93
C PHE A 335 24.35 4.95 5.09
N ASN A 336 24.98 5.82 5.89
CA ASN A 336 24.56 7.21 6.02
C ASN A 336 24.81 8.03 4.74
N GLU A 337 25.85 7.74 3.96
CA GLU A 337 26.08 8.38 2.66
C GLU A 337 25.11 7.87 1.56
N VAL A 338 24.75 6.58 1.55
CA VAL A 338 23.91 5.98 0.48
C VAL A 338 22.41 6.22 0.68
N ILE A 339 21.95 6.61 1.88
CA ILE A 339 20.52 6.83 2.18
C ILE A 339 20.07 8.28 1.90
N PHE A 340 20.99 9.22 1.66
CA PHE A 340 20.68 10.64 1.46
C PHE A 340 20.94 11.22 0.05
N ASP A 341 21.17 10.40 -0.98
CA ASP A 341 21.12 10.82 -2.40
C ASP A 341 19.92 10.25 -3.17
#